data_AF-X6JCZ6-F1
#
_entry.id   AF-X6JCZ6-F1
#
_cell.length_a   1.000
_cell.length_b   1.000
_cell.length_c   1.000
_cell.angle_alpha   90.00
_cell.angle_beta   90.00
_cell.angle_gamma   90.00
#
_symmetry.space_group_name_H-M   'P 1'
#
loop_
_entity.id
_entity.type
_entity.pdbx_description
1 polymer ?
#
loop_
_entity_poly.entity_id
_entity_poly.type
_entity_poly.pdbx_seq_one_letter_code
_entity_poly.pdbx_strand_id
1 'polypeptide(L)' 'LDVKAGDRILFGKWSGTEVKLNGEDLLIMKESDIMGIIG' A
#
# COMPACT_ATOMS: atom_id res chain seq x y z
N LEU A 1 4.93 -11.79 1.51
CA LEU A 1 5.61 -11.03 0.45
C LEU A 1 6.50 -10.00 1.14
N ASP A 2 7.81 -10.22 1.16
CA ASP A 2 8.72 -9.32 1.88
C ASP A 2 8.84 -7.99 1.14
N VAL A 3 7.95 -7.04 1.45
CA VAL A 3 7.91 -5.70 0.86
C VAL A 3 8.78 -4.75 1.66
N LYS A 4 9.53 -3.90 0.94
CA LYS A 4 10.39 -2.88 1.55
C LYS A 4 9.98 -1.48 1.11
N ALA A 5 10.42 -0.50 1.89
CA ALA A 5 10.23 0.90 1.55
C ALA A 5 10.82 1.20 0.17
N GLY A 6 10.01 1.82 -0.69
CA GLY A 6 10.38 2.15 -2.08
C GLY A 6 9.94 1.14 -3.14
N ASP A 7 9.44 -0.05 -2.75
CA ASP A 7 8.84 -0.97 -3.71
C ASP A 7 7.56 -0.38 -4.32
N ARG A 8 7.40 -0.57 -5.62
CA ARG A 8 6.13 -0.29 -6.30
C ARG A 8 5.30 -1.55 -6.30
N ILE A 9 4.05 -1.46 -5.88
CA ILE A 9 3.19 -2.63 -5.70
C ILE A 9 1.86 -2.49 -6.43
N LEU A 10 1.25 -3.63 -6.74
CA LEU A 10 -0.15 -3.73 -7.13
C LEU A 10 -0.98 -4.11 -5.93
N PHE A 11 -2.06 -3.37 -5.73
CA PHE A 11 -3.06 -3.66 -4.72
C PHE A 11 -4.46 -3.43 -5.29
N GLY A 12 -5.47 -4.02 -4.65
CA GLY A 12 -6.85 -3.84 -5.05
C GLY A 12 -7.29 -2.38 -4.86
N LYS A 13 -7.98 -1.80 -5.86
CA LYS A 13 -8.47 -0.40 -5.82
C LYS A 13 -9.31 -0.08 -4.58
N TRP A 14 -9.97 -1.06 -3.99
CA TRP A 14 -10.86 -0.92 -2.83
C TRP A 14 -10.25 -1.47 -1.54
N SER A 15 -8.95 -1.76 -1.54
CA SER A 15 -8.22 -2.30 -0.39
C SER A 15 -7.54 -1.17 0.41
N GLY A 16 -7.54 -1.31 1.73
CA GLY A 16 -6.93 -0.37 2.66
C GLY A 16 -7.87 0.74 3.16
N THR A 17 -7.32 1.60 4.02
CA THR A 17 -7.99 2.75 4.62
C THR A 17 -7.17 3.99 4.35
N GLU A 18 -7.79 5.00 3.74
CA GLU A 18 -7.17 6.31 3.55
C GLU A 18 -7.10 7.07 4.88
N VAL A 19 -5.93 7.61 5.19
CA VAL A 19 -5.67 8.36 6.43
C VAL A 19 -4.85 9.60 6.09
N LYS A 20 -5.26 10.74 6.64
CA LYS A 20 -4.47 11.97 6.55
C LYS A 20 -3.58 12.10 7.79
N LEU A 21 -2.27 12.17 7.59
CA LEU A 21 -1.31 12.36 8.67
C LEU A 21 -0.36 13.50 8.29
N ASN A 22 -0.21 14.51 9.16
CA ASN A 22 0.70 15.63 8.94
C ASN A 22 0.54 16.35 7.59
N GLY A 23 -0.69 16.37 7.04
CA GLY A 23 -1.01 16.98 5.75
C GLY A 23 -0.75 16.09 4.53
N GLU A 24 -0.30 14.85 4.72
CA GLU A 24 -0.10 13.86 3.66
C GLU A 24 -1.25 12.86 3.63
N ASP A 25 -1.68 12.51 2.42
CA ASP A 25 -2.69 11.47 2.18
C ASP A 25 -1.97 10.12 2.06
N LEU A 26 -2.18 9.25 3.06
CA LEU A 26 -1.57 7.94 3.16
C LEU A 26 -2.64 6.84 3.03
N LEU A 27 -2.22 5.66 2.58
CA LEU A 27 -3.06 4.47 2.52
C LEU A 27 -2.48 3.40 3.45
N ILE A 28 -3.26 3.00 4.46
CA ILE A 28 -2.90 1.91 5.35
C ILE A 28 -3.57 0.64 4.83
N MET A 29 -2.80 -0.42 4.58
CA MET A 29 -3.32 -1.70 4.11
C MET A 29 -2.52 -2.86 4.68
N LYS A 30 -3.09 -4.07 4.61
CA LYS A 30 -2.37 -5.28 5.02
C LYS A 30 -1.52 -5.80 3.88
N GLU A 31 -0.43 -6.49 4.22
CA GLU A 31 0.42 -7.16 3.23
C GLU A 31 -0.37 -8.20 2.40
N SER A 32 -1.40 -8.82 2.98
CA SER A 32 -2.28 -9.76 2.28
C SER A 32 -3.07 -9.15 1.13
N ASP A 33 -3.24 -7.82 1.13
CA ASP A 33 -3.98 -7.09 0.08
C ASP A 33 -3.07 -6.73 -1.11
N ILE A 34 -1.78 -7.05 -1.02
CA ILE A 34 -0.79 -6.83 -2.06
C ILE A 34 -0.82 -8.01 -3.05
N MET A 35 -1.15 -7.71 -4.30
CA MET A 35 -1.22 -8.70 -5.38
C MET A 35 0.16 -9.04 -5.96
N GLY A 36 1.10 -8.11 -5.90
CA GLY A 36 2.47 -8.30 -6.36
C GLY A 36 3.32 -7.03 -6.32
N ILE A 37 4.62 -7.17 -6.50
CA ILE A 37 5.58 -6.06 -6.64
C ILE A 37 5.82 -5.84 -8.14
N ILE A 38 5.71 -4.59 -8.60
CA ILE A 38 6.09 -4.18 -9.95
C ILE A 38 7.53 -3.68 -9.89
N GLY A 39 8.42 -4.39 -10.61
CA GLY A 39 9.78 -3.95 -10.94
C GLY A 39 9.84 -3.40 -12.35
#